data_AF-A0A4Z2C1N0-F1
#
_entry.id   AF-A0A4Z2C1N0-F1
#
_cell.length_a   1.000
_cell.length_b   1.000
_cell.length_c   1.000
_cell.angle_alpha   90.00
_cell.angle_beta   90.00
_cell.angle_gamma   90.00
#
_symmetry.space_group_name_H-M   'P 1'
#
loop_
_entity.id
_entity.type
_entity.pdbx_description
1 polymer ?
#
loop_
_entity_poly.entity_id
_entity_poly.type
_entity_poly.pdbx_seq_one_letter_code
_entity_poly.pdbx_strand_id
1 'polypeptide(L)'
;MDSSASAVSSETNHTLCATGGASQWEVDDKTRLRRFLCYGCERHVYTAREEENLSLQSAGALTSMLQEGRGSEVVDEIKKLAREGRAVRLGPSLFALALCSQHSELKTRQAAFKALKEVCRDPAQLFAFIQKKKELKEGMRCGLWGRALRKAVSDWYNEQDAMSLAAAVTKCKQREGWSHRDLLRLCHTKPANEAIALICKYATKGWDEVQVAYSNKENSEEVAKVLSYLEVVEKVKHSCDETELINLIEEHKLEREQLLTDHLKSKQVWRALLKEMPLQSVLKFLGKMTASKIFEPGCLETQAVCDRIQCEATLKKAKIHPFSLLISLENYKRGQGYQGKRKWEPDSSIVKAVDSAFYKSFVNSRSLWVNASYWRWT
;
A
#
# COMPACT_ATOMS: atom_id res chain seq x y z
N MET A 1 -58.88 17.91 34.13
CA MET A 1 -58.42 18.18 32.76
C MET A 1 -56.92 18.38 32.81
N ASP A 2 -56.25 17.22 32.80
CA ASP A 2 -54.97 16.82 32.20
C ASP A 2 -53.74 17.74 32.08
N SER A 3 -52.63 17.05 32.37
CA SER A 3 -51.27 17.16 31.81
C SER A 3 -50.28 17.98 32.64
N SER A 4 -49.59 17.39 33.63
CA SER A 4 -48.48 16.42 33.57
C SER A 4 -47.12 17.06 33.28
N ALA A 5 -46.28 17.09 34.31
CA ALA A 5 -44.88 17.49 34.29
C ALA A 5 -44.01 16.43 33.59
N SER A 6 -43.14 16.86 32.69
CA SER A 6 -42.20 15.99 31.98
C SER A 6 -40.82 16.07 32.62
N ALA A 7 -40.41 14.98 33.26
CA ALA A 7 -39.06 14.76 33.75
C ALA A 7 -38.11 14.48 32.57
N VAL A 8 -36.93 15.11 32.60
CA VAL A 8 -35.84 14.86 31.65
C VAL A 8 -35.08 13.62 32.10
N SER A 9 -35.22 12.53 31.36
CA SER A 9 -34.43 11.29 31.54
C SER A 9 -33.20 11.31 30.63
N SER A 10 -32.03 11.10 31.23
CA SER A 10 -30.74 10.89 30.59
C SER A 10 -30.70 9.59 29.78
N GLU A 11 -30.55 9.68 28.46
CA GLU A 11 -30.32 8.51 27.60
C GLU A 11 -28.83 8.14 27.60
N THR A 12 -28.49 7.10 28.35
CA THR A 12 -27.24 6.34 28.24
C THR A 12 -27.28 5.48 26.98
N ASN A 13 -26.29 5.65 26.10
CA ASN A 13 -26.06 4.82 24.91
C ASN A 13 -25.66 3.39 25.29
N HIS A 14 -26.64 2.53 25.56
CA HIS A 14 -26.46 1.07 25.53
C HIS A 14 -27.06 0.53 24.22
N THR A 15 -26.21 0.28 23.23
CA THR A 15 -26.64 -0.36 21.99
C THR A 15 -26.77 -1.87 22.21
N LEU A 16 -27.97 -2.31 22.58
CA LEU A 16 -28.40 -3.70 22.47
C LEU A 16 -28.61 -4.04 20.99
N CYS A 17 -27.72 -4.84 20.41
CA CYS A 17 -28.02 -5.57 19.18
C CYS A 17 -27.32 -6.93 19.21
N ALA A 18 -28.02 -7.93 19.74
CA ALA A 18 -27.63 -9.32 19.63
C ALA A 18 -28.90 -10.18 19.52
N THR A 19 -29.16 -10.73 18.35
CA THR A 19 -30.00 -11.92 18.22
C THR A 19 -29.20 -13.10 18.74
N GLY A 20 -29.39 -13.41 20.02
CA GLY A 20 -28.80 -14.57 20.70
C GLY A 20 -28.33 -14.21 22.10
N GLY A 21 -29.17 -14.50 23.10
CA GLY A 21 -28.88 -14.26 24.50
C GLY A 21 -27.75 -15.13 25.01
N ALA A 22 -26.54 -14.59 25.03
CA ALA A 22 -25.45 -15.00 25.90
C ALA A 22 -24.54 -13.79 26.07
N SER A 23 -24.19 -13.45 27.32
CA SER A 23 -23.32 -12.32 27.65
C SER A 23 -22.06 -12.33 26.77
N GLN A 24 -22.02 -11.40 25.82
CA GLN A 24 -20.89 -11.24 24.91
C GLN A 24 -19.71 -10.74 25.73
N TRP A 25 -18.66 -11.54 25.88
CA TRP A 25 -17.44 -11.12 26.58
C TRP A 25 -16.90 -9.84 25.93
N GLU A 26 -16.75 -8.77 26.71
CA GLU A 26 -16.17 -7.52 26.22
C GLU A 26 -14.74 -7.77 25.75
N VAL A 27 -14.46 -7.37 24.52
CA VAL A 27 -13.15 -7.55 23.90
C VAL A 27 -12.27 -6.36 24.25
N ASP A 28 -11.09 -6.61 24.81
CA ASP A 28 -10.10 -5.58 25.14
C ASP A 28 -9.81 -4.63 23.94
N ASP A 29 -9.60 -3.36 24.24
CA ASP A 29 -9.42 -2.30 23.25
C ASP A 29 -8.22 -2.55 22.34
N LYS A 30 -7.15 -3.18 22.85
CA LYS A 30 -6.00 -3.56 22.02
C LYS A 30 -6.40 -4.59 20.95
N THR A 31 -7.30 -5.50 21.27
CA THR A 31 -7.81 -6.50 20.33
C THR A 31 -8.76 -5.87 19.32
N ARG A 32 -9.62 -4.94 19.77
CA ARG A 32 -10.48 -4.14 18.88
C ARG A 32 -9.68 -3.28 17.92
N LEU A 33 -8.62 -2.61 18.39
CA LEU A 33 -7.67 -1.88 17.56
C LEU A 33 -7.05 -2.78 16.50
N ARG A 34 -6.59 -3.98 16.87
CA ARG A 34 -6.03 -4.94 15.90
C ARG A 34 -7.05 -5.35 14.83
N ARG A 35 -8.32 -5.56 15.20
CA ARG A 35 -9.40 -5.83 14.24
C ARG A 35 -9.57 -4.66 13.29
N PHE A 36 -9.65 -3.44 13.80
CA PHE A 36 -9.74 -2.24 12.98
C PHE A 36 -8.56 -2.12 12.01
N LEU A 37 -7.34 -2.31 12.50
CA LEU A 37 -6.14 -2.20 11.65
C LEU A 37 -6.06 -3.28 10.56
N CYS A 38 -6.68 -4.45 10.77
CA CYS A 38 -6.72 -5.53 9.78
C CYS A 38 -7.89 -5.44 8.80
N TYR A 39 -9.07 -5.02 9.27
CA TYR A 39 -10.34 -5.12 8.54
C TYR A 39 -11.03 -3.78 8.26
N GLY A 40 -10.59 -2.69 8.89
CA GLY A 40 -11.23 -1.37 8.80
C GLY A 40 -12.47 -1.19 9.68
N CYS A 41 -12.83 -2.21 10.47
CA CYS A 41 -13.93 -2.17 11.43
C CYS A 41 -13.59 -2.87 12.75
N GLU A 42 -14.18 -2.40 13.84
CA GLU A 42 -14.04 -3.01 15.16
C GLU A 42 -15.10 -4.08 15.46
N ARG A 43 -16.19 -4.06 14.68
CA ARG A 43 -17.35 -4.94 14.86
C ARG A 43 -16.99 -6.39 14.55
N HIS A 44 -17.77 -7.31 15.13
CA HIS A 44 -17.64 -8.74 14.91
C HIS A 44 -18.21 -9.20 13.54
N VAL A 45 -18.90 -8.31 12.82
CA VAL A 45 -19.44 -8.57 11.48
C VAL A 45 -18.63 -7.78 10.46
N TYR A 46 -18.14 -8.49 9.44
CA TYR A 46 -17.48 -7.88 8.28
C TYR A 46 -18.51 -7.59 7.18
N THR A 47 -18.61 -6.32 6.80
CA THR A 47 -19.54 -5.80 5.79
C THR A 47 -18.72 -5.22 4.63
N ALA A 48 -18.62 -5.95 3.51
CA ALA A 48 -17.78 -5.57 2.37
C ALA A 48 -18.08 -4.19 1.77
N ARG A 49 -19.29 -3.64 1.99
CA ARG A 49 -19.72 -2.32 1.49
C ARG A 49 -19.35 -1.15 2.42
N GLU A 50 -19.07 -1.39 3.70
CA GLU A 50 -18.76 -0.34 4.68
C GLU A 50 -17.25 0.00 4.71
N GLU A 51 -16.43 -0.77 3.97
CA GLU A 51 -14.97 -0.64 3.91
C GLU A 51 -14.47 0.71 3.35
N GLU A 52 -15.26 1.38 2.51
CA GLU A 52 -14.85 2.64 1.87
C GLU A 52 -14.93 3.84 2.83
N ASN A 53 -15.71 3.72 3.91
CA ASN A 53 -15.99 4.80 4.85
C ASN A 53 -15.25 4.61 6.18
N LEU A 54 -13.91 4.61 6.13
CA LEU A 54 -13.09 4.73 7.34
C LEU A 54 -13.47 6.04 8.05
N SER A 55 -14.08 5.93 9.22
CA SER A 55 -14.62 7.06 9.96
C SER A 55 -14.25 6.95 11.43
N LEU A 56 -14.40 8.05 12.17
CA LEU A 56 -14.23 8.03 13.62
C LEU A 56 -15.24 7.08 14.29
N GLN A 57 -16.43 6.91 13.70
CA GLN A 57 -17.47 6.03 14.23
C GLN A 57 -17.09 4.54 14.14
N SER A 58 -16.31 4.15 13.12
CA SER A 58 -15.82 2.77 12.99
C SER A 58 -14.55 2.49 13.81
N ALA A 59 -13.99 3.51 14.47
CA ALA A 59 -12.72 3.49 15.21
C ALA A 59 -12.91 3.90 16.69
N GLY A 60 -13.89 3.29 17.36
CA GLY A 60 -14.23 3.57 18.76
C GLY A 60 -13.09 3.29 19.75
N ALA A 61 -12.51 2.08 19.72
CA ALA A 61 -11.37 1.70 20.57
C ALA A 61 -10.14 2.58 20.30
N LEU A 62 -9.88 2.91 19.03
CA LEU A 62 -8.81 3.86 18.69
C LEU A 62 -9.05 5.22 19.36
N THR A 63 -10.28 5.71 19.33
CA THR A 63 -10.65 7.01 19.92
C THR A 63 -10.54 6.96 21.45
N SER A 64 -11.05 5.90 22.09
CA SER A 64 -10.94 5.69 23.54
C SER A 64 -9.49 5.64 24.00
N MET A 65 -8.64 4.85 23.34
CA MET A 65 -7.21 4.77 23.67
C MET A 65 -6.50 6.12 23.54
N LEU A 66 -6.87 6.95 22.55
CA LEU A 66 -6.32 8.29 22.39
C LEU A 66 -6.77 9.23 23.52
N GLN A 67 -8.03 9.17 23.92
CA GLN A 67 -8.58 9.96 25.04
C GLN A 67 -7.94 9.58 26.38
N GLU A 68 -7.60 8.30 26.58
CA GLU A 68 -6.90 7.79 27.76
C GLU A 68 -5.39 8.11 27.78
N GLY A 69 -4.86 8.79 26.77
CA GLY A 69 -3.42 9.10 26.67
C GLY A 69 -2.54 7.90 26.27
N ARG A 70 -3.15 6.84 25.73
CA ARG A 70 -2.48 5.60 25.29
C ARG A 70 -2.09 5.62 23.81
N GLY A 71 -1.99 6.81 23.21
CA GLY A 71 -1.70 6.95 21.77
C GLY A 71 -0.33 6.43 21.34
N SER A 72 0.66 6.34 22.26
CA SER A 72 1.94 5.70 21.94
C SER A 72 1.79 4.20 21.72
N GLU A 73 0.95 3.51 22.51
CA GLU A 73 0.64 2.08 22.32
C GLU A 73 -0.02 1.83 20.96
N VAL A 74 -0.92 2.73 20.54
CA VAL A 74 -1.57 2.67 19.22
C VAL A 74 -0.52 2.74 18.10
N VAL A 75 0.39 3.71 18.17
CA VAL A 75 1.46 3.87 17.16
C VAL A 75 2.37 2.64 17.12
N ASP A 76 2.71 2.05 18.26
CA ASP A 76 3.54 0.85 18.31
C ASP A 76 2.85 -0.37 17.69
N GLU A 77 1.54 -0.55 17.89
CA GLU A 77 0.78 -1.62 17.21
C GLU A 77 0.69 -1.38 15.70
N ILE A 78 0.54 -0.12 15.24
CA ILE A 78 0.59 0.23 13.81
C ILE A 78 1.95 -0.15 13.21
N LYS A 79 3.05 0.23 13.86
CA LYS A 79 4.42 -0.12 13.42
C LYS A 79 4.61 -1.63 13.36
N LYS A 80 4.16 -2.34 14.40
CA LYS A 80 4.23 -3.80 14.47
C LYS A 80 3.53 -4.44 13.27
N LEU A 81 2.30 -4.04 12.97
CA LEU A 81 1.54 -4.56 11.82
C LEU A 81 2.20 -4.23 10.48
N ALA A 82 2.71 -3.01 10.32
CA ALA A 82 3.43 -2.60 9.11
C ALA A 82 4.69 -3.46 8.89
N ARG A 83 5.48 -3.70 9.95
CA ARG A 83 6.69 -4.53 9.91
C ARG A 83 6.38 -5.99 9.56
N GLU A 84 5.38 -6.56 10.24
CA GLU A 84 4.96 -7.95 10.07
C GLU A 84 4.24 -8.19 8.73
N GLY A 85 3.70 -7.15 8.07
CA GLY A 85 2.96 -7.30 6.81
C GLY A 85 1.62 -8.04 7.00
N ARG A 86 1.02 -7.89 8.18
CA ARG A 86 -0.17 -8.65 8.59
C ARG A 86 -1.50 -8.07 8.12
N ALA A 87 -1.53 -6.77 7.83
CA ALA A 87 -2.74 -6.14 7.33
C ALA A 87 -2.89 -6.45 5.84
N VAL A 88 -4.05 -7.01 5.46
CA VAL A 88 -4.44 -7.22 4.06
C VAL A 88 -4.39 -5.89 3.30
N ARG A 89 -4.90 -4.83 3.94
CA ARG A 89 -4.99 -3.48 3.39
C ARG A 89 -4.37 -2.51 4.37
N LEU A 90 -3.61 -1.56 3.85
CA LEU A 90 -2.91 -0.56 4.68
C LEU A 90 -3.79 0.65 5.04
N GLY A 91 -4.93 0.84 4.36
CA GLY A 91 -5.84 1.98 4.56
C GLY A 91 -6.19 2.26 6.03
N PRO A 92 -6.65 1.27 6.82
CA PRO A 92 -6.96 1.46 8.23
C PRO A 92 -5.75 1.88 9.07
N SER A 93 -4.57 1.32 8.77
CA SER A 93 -3.32 1.67 9.46
C SER A 93 -2.89 3.11 9.16
N LEU A 94 -3.01 3.55 7.89
CA LEU A 94 -2.69 4.92 7.48
C LEU A 94 -3.70 5.92 8.07
N PHE A 95 -4.97 5.55 8.16
CA PHE A 95 -6.00 6.34 8.83
C PHE A 95 -5.71 6.50 10.33
N ALA A 96 -5.39 5.41 11.03
CA ALA A 96 -5.06 5.47 12.45
C ALA A 96 -3.78 6.30 12.71
N LEU A 97 -2.76 6.17 11.86
CA LEU A 97 -1.56 7.00 11.94
C LEU A 97 -1.86 8.48 11.67
N ALA A 98 -2.74 8.77 10.71
CA ALA A 98 -3.19 10.12 10.39
C ALA A 98 -3.91 10.77 11.58
N LEU A 99 -4.78 10.03 12.28
CA LEU A 99 -5.41 10.46 13.53
C LEU A 99 -4.38 10.75 14.62
N CYS A 100 -3.47 9.81 14.91
CA CYS A 100 -2.43 9.98 15.92
C CYS A 100 -1.56 11.21 15.64
N SER A 101 -1.23 11.46 14.38
CA SER A 101 -0.40 12.61 13.97
C SER A 101 -1.08 13.98 14.11
N GLN A 102 -2.40 14.00 14.30
CA GLN A 102 -3.23 15.20 14.49
C GLN A 102 -3.79 15.32 15.90
N HIS A 103 -3.52 14.34 16.77
CA HIS A 103 -4.03 14.32 18.14
C HIS A 103 -3.54 15.53 18.96
N SER A 104 -4.29 15.94 19.99
CA SER A 104 -3.94 17.09 20.85
C SER A 104 -2.69 16.83 21.70
N GLU A 105 -2.44 15.58 22.06
CA GLU A 105 -1.29 15.17 22.87
C GLU A 105 0.04 15.18 22.08
N LEU A 106 1.06 15.85 22.63
CA LEU A 106 2.37 15.99 21.99
C LEU A 106 3.11 14.65 21.81
N LYS A 107 3.12 13.79 22.83
CA LYS A 107 3.84 12.50 22.81
C LYS A 107 3.32 11.61 21.68
N THR A 108 2.01 11.49 21.56
CA THR A 108 1.34 10.74 20.49
C THR A 108 1.65 11.29 19.09
N ARG A 109 1.59 12.62 18.90
CA ARG A 109 1.98 13.23 17.61
C ARG A 109 3.43 12.94 17.24
N GLN A 110 4.34 13.08 18.20
CA GLN A 110 5.77 12.83 17.97
C GLN A 110 6.02 11.36 17.62
N ALA A 111 5.38 10.43 18.32
CA ALA A 111 5.46 9.00 18.02
C ALA A 111 4.96 8.71 16.59
N ALA A 112 3.81 9.27 16.19
CA ALA A 112 3.25 9.06 14.86
C ALA A 112 4.18 9.57 13.74
N PHE A 113 4.76 10.76 13.89
CA PHE A 113 5.70 11.30 12.88
C PHE A 113 7.01 10.51 12.83
N LYS A 114 7.54 10.03 13.96
CA LYS A 114 8.71 9.14 13.98
C LYS A 114 8.44 7.80 13.30
N ALA A 115 7.21 7.31 13.36
CA ALA A 115 6.79 6.06 12.72
C ALA A 115 6.56 6.21 11.20
N LEU A 116 6.51 7.43 10.66
CA LEU A 116 6.04 7.70 9.29
C LEU A 116 6.82 6.90 8.24
N LYS A 117 8.16 6.92 8.28
CA LYS A 117 9.02 6.22 7.31
C LYS A 117 8.89 4.69 7.40
N GLU A 118 8.70 4.16 8.60
CA GLU A 118 8.57 2.71 8.81
C GLU A 118 7.22 2.17 8.28
N VAL A 119 6.16 2.97 8.43
CA VAL A 119 4.80 2.64 8.00
C VAL A 119 4.57 2.93 6.51
N CYS A 120 4.95 4.13 6.05
CA CYS A 120 4.84 4.57 4.67
C CYS A 120 6.16 4.28 3.93
N ARG A 121 6.31 3.08 3.38
CA ARG A 121 7.53 2.63 2.68
C ARG A 121 7.59 3.04 1.22
N ASP A 122 6.44 3.29 0.62
CA ASP A 122 6.32 3.66 -0.79
C ASP A 122 5.56 5.00 -0.95
N PRO A 123 5.69 5.65 -2.12
CA PRO A 123 4.99 6.91 -2.38
C PRO A 123 3.48 6.81 -2.27
N ALA A 124 2.86 5.70 -2.69
CA ALA A 124 1.41 5.54 -2.66
C ALA A 124 0.88 5.56 -1.22
N GLN A 125 1.60 4.94 -0.29
CA GLN A 125 1.30 4.96 1.14
C GLN A 125 1.49 6.36 1.74
N LEU A 126 2.55 7.07 1.35
CA LEU A 126 2.77 8.45 1.77
C LEU A 126 1.63 9.36 1.28
N PHE A 127 1.25 9.26 0.01
CA PHE A 127 0.15 10.03 -0.57
C PHE A 127 -1.18 9.71 0.12
N ALA A 128 -1.47 8.43 0.34
CA ALA A 128 -2.67 8.00 1.06
C ALA A 128 -2.70 8.53 2.51
N PHE A 129 -1.57 8.51 3.23
CA PHE A 129 -1.47 9.12 4.56
C PHE A 129 -1.79 10.62 4.54
N ILE A 130 -1.22 11.37 3.60
CA ILE A 130 -1.47 12.81 3.46
C ILE A 130 -2.94 13.09 3.11
N GLN A 131 -3.52 12.28 2.23
CA GLN A 131 -4.93 12.36 1.89
C GLN A 131 -5.83 12.09 3.10
N LYS A 132 -5.55 11.03 3.88
CA LYS A 132 -6.30 10.74 5.12
C LYS A 132 -6.18 11.86 6.14
N LYS A 133 -5.00 12.49 6.26
CA LYS A 133 -4.85 13.68 7.10
C LYS A 133 -5.70 14.85 6.62
N LYS A 134 -5.75 15.09 5.30
CA LYS A 134 -6.58 16.15 4.71
C LYS A 134 -8.07 15.92 4.98
N GLU A 135 -8.55 14.69 4.84
CA GLU A 135 -9.95 14.30 5.12
C GLU A 135 -10.32 14.52 6.59
N LEU A 136 -9.41 14.19 7.52
CA LEU A 136 -9.63 14.35 8.95
C LEU A 136 -9.55 15.80 9.45
N LYS A 137 -9.00 16.71 8.64
CA LYS A 137 -8.71 18.11 9.02
C LYS A 137 -9.95 18.85 9.53
N GLU A 138 -11.09 18.70 8.84
CA GLU A 138 -12.32 19.43 9.14
C GLU A 138 -12.91 18.98 10.49
N GLY A 139 -12.97 17.67 10.73
CA GLY A 139 -13.45 17.11 11.99
C GLY A 139 -12.54 17.42 13.19
N MET A 140 -11.23 17.50 12.97
CA MET A 140 -10.25 17.76 14.04
C MET A 140 -9.93 19.24 14.26
N ARG A 141 -10.48 20.15 13.43
CA ARG A 141 -10.26 21.62 13.49
C ARG A 141 -8.78 22.00 13.60
N CYS A 142 -7.90 21.30 12.89
CA CYS A 142 -6.45 21.54 12.92
C CYS A 142 -5.89 21.91 11.54
N GLY A 143 -4.73 22.58 11.51
CA GLY A 143 -4.00 22.85 10.27
C GLY A 143 -3.33 21.58 9.72
N LEU A 144 -3.24 21.45 8.39
CA LEU A 144 -2.58 20.29 7.76
C LEU A 144 -1.04 20.43 7.81
N TRP A 145 -0.51 21.55 7.32
CA TRP A 145 0.93 21.75 7.11
C TRP A 145 1.62 22.50 8.26
N GLY A 146 1.69 21.85 9.42
CA GLY A 146 2.52 22.32 10.55
C GLY A 146 4.01 21.99 10.36
N ARG A 147 4.88 22.58 11.19
CA ARG A 147 6.34 22.32 11.18
C ARG A 147 6.67 20.83 11.25
N ALA A 148 5.95 20.08 12.09
CA ALA A 148 6.16 18.65 12.28
C ALA A 148 5.89 17.83 11.01
N LEU A 149 4.79 18.11 10.28
CA LEU A 149 4.49 17.41 9.03
C LEU A 149 5.51 17.75 7.94
N ARG A 150 5.87 19.04 7.80
CA ARG A 150 6.89 19.47 6.83
C ARG A 150 8.21 18.75 7.07
N LYS A 151 8.66 18.69 8.33
CA LYS A 151 9.87 17.96 8.72
C LYS A 151 9.75 16.47 8.41
N ALA A 152 8.68 15.80 8.85
CA ALA A 152 8.52 14.35 8.66
C ALA A 152 8.48 13.95 7.17
N VAL A 153 7.81 14.74 6.33
CA VAL A 153 7.78 14.50 4.87
C VAL A 153 9.14 14.81 4.24
N SER A 154 9.84 15.86 4.67
CA SER A 154 11.18 16.17 4.17
C SER A 154 12.20 15.08 4.54
N ASP A 155 12.15 14.60 5.78
CA ASP A 155 12.99 13.50 6.27
C ASP A 155 12.67 12.20 5.48
N TRP A 156 11.40 11.97 5.13
CA TRP A 156 11.00 10.82 4.30
C TRP A 156 11.70 10.78 2.93
N TYR A 157 11.96 11.94 2.30
CA TYR A 157 12.71 12.01 1.04
C TYR A 157 14.23 11.94 1.27
N ASN A 158 14.72 12.70 2.25
CA ASN A 158 16.15 12.90 2.48
C ASN A 158 16.87 11.67 3.04
N GLU A 159 16.16 10.81 3.76
CA GLU A 159 16.75 9.62 4.36
C GLU A 159 16.64 8.36 3.48
N GLN A 160 16.30 8.50 2.20
CA GLN A 160 16.24 7.39 1.25
C GLN A 160 17.57 7.25 0.52
N ASP A 161 17.84 6.03 0.08
CA ASP A 161 18.84 5.77 -0.95
C ASP A 161 18.42 6.44 -2.28
N ALA A 162 19.38 7.06 -2.97
CA ALA A 162 19.09 7.88 -4.15
C ALA A 162 18.50 7.07 -5.31
N MET A 163 19.06 5.88 -5.59
CA MET A 163 18.55 5.00 -6.65
C MET A 163 17.15 4.48 -6.32
N SER A 164 16.93 4.07 -5.06
CA SER A 164 15.63 3.62 -4.58
C SER A 164 14.57 4.71 -4.68
N LEU A 165 14.93 5.97 -4.35
CA LEU A 165 14.03 7.10 -4.49
C LEU A 165 13.73 7.43 -5.96
N ALA A 166 14.73 7.40 -6.84
CA ALA A 166 14.53 7.61 -8.29
C ALA A 166 13.57 6.55 -8.88
N ALA A 167 13.73 5.29 -8.49
CA ALA A 167 12.81 4.22 -8.88
C ALA A 167 11.39 4.46 -8.32
N ALA A 168 11.26 4.85 -7.06
CA ALA A 168 9.97 5.11 -6.43
C ALA A 168 9.21 6.27 -7.11
N VAL A 169 9.89 7.40 -7.37
CA VAL A 169 9.31 8.60 -8.00
C VAL A 169 8.86 8.35 -9.43
N THR A 170 9.65 7.58 -10.19
CA THR A 170 9.32 7.24 -11.58
C THR A 170 8.20 6.21 -11.67
N LYS A 171 8.15 5.23 -10.75
CA LYS A 171 7.09 4.23 -10.65
C LYS A 171 5.75 4.81 -10.21
N CYS A 172 5.75 5.71 -9.22
CA CYS A 172 4.52 6.25 -8.63
C CYS A 172 4.51 7.77 -8.65
N LYS A 173 4.28 8.36 -9.84
CA LYS A 173 4.25 9.82 -10.01
C LYS A 173 3.18 10.52 -9.15
N GLN A 174 1.99 9.92 -9.07
CA GLN A 174 0.86 10.42 -8.29
C GLN A 174 -0.12 9.31 -7.89
N ARG A 175 -0.74 9.45 -6.71
CA ARG A 175 -1.86 8.64 -6.21
C ARG A 175 -2.72 9.47 -5.26
N GLU A 176 -3.99 9.08 -5.08
CA GLU A 176 -4.91 9.72 -4.12
C GLU A 176 -5.02 11.26 -4.29
N GLY A 177 -4.84 11.76 -5.52
CA GLY A 177 -4.85 13.20 -5.81
C GLY A 177 -3.59 13.99 -5.40
N TRP A 178 -2.52 13.30 -4.99
CA TRP A 178 -1.24 13.90 -4.62
C TRP A 178 -0.11 13.45 -5.54
N SER A 179 0.82 14.37 -5.82
CA SER A 179 2.07 14.10 -6.53
C SER A 179 3.30 14.42 -5.68
N HIS A 180 4.46 13.91 -6.10
CA HIS A 180 5.75 14.27 -5.50
C HIS A 180 5.99 15.78 -5.55
N ARG A 181 5.62 16.43 -6.65
CA ARG A 181 5.70 17.88 -6.83
C ARG A 181 4.92 18.64 -5.77
N ASP A 182 3.72 18.19 -5.43
CA ASP A 182 2.89 18.83 -4.41
C ASP A 182 3.53 18.72 -3.03
N LEU A 183 3.94 17.50 -2.66
CA LEU A 183 4.58 17.27 -1.37
C LEU A 183 5.86 18.09 -1.22
N LEU A 184 6.76 18.06 -2.22
CA LEU A 184 8.03 18.79 -2.19
C LEU A 184 7.84 20.30 -2.05
N ARG A 185 6.82 20.87 -2.72
CA ARG A 185 6.46 22.30 -2.60
C ARG A 185 5.94 22.64 -1.21
N LEU A 186 5.06 21.81 -0.65
CA LEU A 186 4.38 22.10 0.62
C LEU A 186 5.26 21.83 1.85
N CYS A 187 6.17 20.85 1.77
CA CYS A 187 7.11 20.57 2.85
C CYS A 187 8.33 21.48 2.84
N HIS A 188 8.59 22.19 1.73
CA HIS A 188 9.79 23.00 1.53
C HIS A 188 11.07 22.19 1.79
N THR A 189 11.16 20.98 1.22
CA THR A 189 12.31 20.10 1.42
C THR A 189 13.59 20.79 0.96
N LYS A 190 14.57 20.84 1.86
CA LYS A 190 15.96 21.11 1.50
C LYS A 190 16.64 19.76 1.27
N PRO A 191 17.09 19.44 0.04
CA PRO A 191 17.76 18.17 -0.25
C PRO A 191 19.00 17.99 0.62
N ALA A 192 19.19 16.78 1.15
CA ALA A 192 20.34 16.45 2.00
C ALA A 192 21.66 16.27 1.23
N ASN A 193 21.58 15.82 -0.02
CA ASN A 193 22.72 15.63 -0.90
C ASN A 193 22.35 15.98 -2.36
N GLU A 194 23.35 15.98 -3.25
CA GLU A 194 23.18 16.35 -4.65
C GLU A 194 22.29 15.36 -5.43
N ALA A 195 22.34 14.06 -5.12
CA ALA A 195 21.53 13.04 -5.79
C ALA A 195 20.03 13.20 -5.46
N ILE A 196 19.69 13.50 -4.21
CA ILE A 196 18.32 13.84 -3.80
C ILE A 196 17.91 15.19 -4.41
N ALA A 197 18.83 16.15 -4.54
CA ALA A 197 18.54 17.43 -5.19
C ALA A 197 18.17 17.25 -6.67
N LEU A 198 18.92 16.39 -7.37
CA LEU A 198 18.65 15.96 -8.75
C LEU A 198 17.23 15.37 -8.86
N ILE A 199 16.88 14.40 -8.00
CA ILE A 199 15.56 13.74 -8.04
C ILE A 199 14.43 14.72 -7.71
N CYS A 200 14.64 15.61 -6.73
CA CYS A 200 13.68 16.65 -6.39
C CYS A 200 13.48 17.62 -7.55
N LYS A 201 14.56 17.99 -8.27
CA LYS A 201 14.47 18.83 -9.48
C LYS A 201 13.71 18.10 -10.59
N TYR A 202 14.03 16.84 -10.85
CA TYR A 202 13.30 16.00 -11.80
C TYR A 202 11.79 15.98 -11.49
N ALA A 203 11.41 15.69 -10.24
CA ALA A 203 10.01 15.60 -9.83
C ALA A 203 9.25 16.94 -9.89
N THR A 204 9.94 18.07 -9.74
CA THR A 204 9.30 19.39 -9.66
C THR A 204 9.34 20.20 -10.96
N LYS A 205 10.38 19.99 -11.78
CA LYS A 205 10.68 20.77 -13.00
C LYS A 205 10.69 19.94 -14.27
N GLY A 206 10.95 18.63 -14.19
CA GLY A 206 11.01 17.73 -15.35
C GLY A 206 12.45 17.42 -15.79
N TRP A 207 12.55 16.63 -16.86
CA TRP A 207 13.82 16.09 -17.36
C TRP A 207 14.70 17.13 -18.07
N ASP A 208 14.12 17.99 -18.91
CA ASP A 208 14.88 18.98 -19.69
C ASP A 208 15.70 19.91 -18.78
N GLU A 209 15.08 20.37 -17.69
CA GLU A 209 15.71 21.21 -16.66
C GLU A 209 16.80 20.48 -15.87
N VAL A 210 16.69 19.16 -15.76
CA VAL A 210 17.74 18.32 -15.18
C VAL A 210 18.91 18.19 -16.14
N GLN A 211 18.67 17.93 -17.42
CA GLN A 211 19.75 17.84 -18.42
C GLN A 211 20.57 19.13 -18.49
N VAL A 212 19.90 20.29 -18.52
CA VAL A 212 20.58 21.60 -18.54
C VAL A 212 21.40 21.82 -17.27
N ALA A 213 20.87 21.45 -16.11
CA ALA A 213 21.56 21.69 -14.83
C ALA A 213 22.76 20.77 -14.56
N TYR A 214 22.81 19.59 -15.18
CA TYR A 214 23.78 18.55 -14.88
C TYR A 214 24.72 18.18 -16.05
N SER A 215 24.56 18.78 -17.23
CA SER A 215 25.40 18.53 -18.42
C SER A 215 26.85 18.97 -18.26
N ASN A 216 27.09 20.11 -17.62
CA ASN A 216 28.41 20.74 -17.50
C ASN A 216 29.00 20.64 -16.09
N LYS A 217 28.41 19.81 -15.22
CA LYS A 217 28.80 19.71 -13.81
C LYS A 217 29.62 18.44 -13.60
N GLU A 218 30.69 18.54 -12.81
CA GLU A 218 31.39 17.37 -12.32
C GLU A 218 30.47 16.61 -11.36
N ASN A 219 29.94 15.49 -11.84
CA ASN A 219 28.96 14.69 -11.13
C ASN A 219 29.66 13.57 -10.37
N SER A 220 29.30 13.39 -9.10
CA SER A 220 29.74 12.22 -8.34
C SER A 220 29.20 10.93 -9.00
N GLU A 221 29.85 9.80 -8.71
CA GLU A 221 29.45 8.49 -9.25
C GLU A 221 27.97 8.16 -8.94
N GLU A 222 27.48 8.52 -7.75
CA GLU A 222 26.08 8.33 -7.35
C GLU A 222 25.12 9.19 -8.20
N VAL A 223 25.46 10.46 -8.44
CA VAL A 223 24.66 11.37 -9.28
C VAL A 223 24.65 10.89 -10.74
N ALA A 224 25.78 10.42 -11.25
CA ALA A 224 25.89 9.88 -12.61
C ALA A 224 25.02 8.63 -12.80
N LYS A 225 24.98 7.72 -11.82
CA LYS A 225 24.10 6.53 -11.82
C LYS A 225 22.62 6.93 -11.87
N VAL A 226 22.21 7.89 -11.04
CA VAL A 226 20.83 8.39 -11.02
C VAL A 226 20.46 9.10 -12.32
N LEU A 227 21.35 9.91 -12.88
CA LEU A 227 21.16 10.57 -14.18
C LEU A 227 20.95 9.53 -15.30
N SER A 228 21.83 8.54 -15.39
CA SER A 228 21.74 7.48 -16.39
C SER A 228 20.43 6.69 -16.25
N TYR A 229 20.01 6.37 -15.02
CA TYR A 229 18.73 5.70 -14.79
C TYR A 229 17.53 6.54 -15.21
N LEU A 230 17.51 7.84 -14.86
CA LEU A 230 16.43 8.74 -15.24
C LEU A 230 16.37 8.97 -16.77
N GLU A 231 17.53 9.05 -17.42
CA GLU A 231 17.63 9.14 -18.88
C GLU A 231 17.01 7.92 -19.55
N VAL A 232 17.31 6.71 -19.07
CA VAL A 232 16.69 5.48 -19.58
C VAL A 232 15.18 5.50 -19.41
N VAL A 233 14.67 5.91 -18.25
CA VAL A 233 13.23 6.00 -18.00
C VAL A 233 12.56 6.99 -18.96
N GLU A 234 13.22 8.09 -19.32
CA GLU A 234 12.70 9.03 -20.32
C GLU A 234 12.83 8.51 -21.74
N LYS A 235 13.94 7.86 -22.09
CA LYS A 235 14.17 7.23 -23.40
C LYS A 235 13.07 6.21 -23.71
N VAL A 236 12.71 5.39 -22.73
CA VAL A 236 11.65 4.38 -22.85
C VAL A 236 10.31 4.99 -23.22
N LYS A 237 9.98 6.20 -22.74
CA LYS A 237 8.70 6.85 -23.10
C LYS A 237 8.67 7.35 -24.55
N HIS A 238 9.82 7.53 -25.17
CA HIS A 238 9.94 8.04 -26.54
C HIS A 238 10.34 6.94 -27.54
N SER A 239 10.75 5.77 -27.07
CA SER A 239 11.10 4.66 -27.95
C SER A 239 9.85 4.03 -28.57
N CYS A 240 9.92 3.86 -29.90
CA CYS A 240 8.93 3.16 -30.71
C CYS A 240 9.42 1.75 -31.13
N ASP A 241 10.68 1.42 -30.85
CA ASP A 241 11.26 0.12 -31.18
C ASP A 241 11.03 -0.88 -30.05
N GLU A 242 10.37 -1.98 -30.38
CA GLU A 242 10.07 -3.05 -29.44
C GLU A 242 11.34 -3.75 -28.93
N THR A 243 12.37 -3.91 -29.77
CA THR A 243 13.59 -4.63 -29.40
C THR A 243 14.46 -3.82 -28.46
N GLU A 244 14.70 -2.54 -28.77
CA GLU A 244 15.32 -1.59 -27.85
C GLU A 244 14.59 -1.55 -26.51
N LEU A 245 13.25 -1.46 -26.54
CA LEU A 245 12.45 -1.40 -25.33
C LEU A 245 12.63 -2.64 -24.44
N ILE A 246 12.64 -3.85 -25.02
CA ILE A 246 12.88 -5.09 -24.28
C ILE A 246 14.27 -5.09 -23.63
N ASN A 247 15.30 -4.66 -24.36
CA ASN A 247 16.66 -4.58 -23.82
C ASN A 247 16.73 -3.62 -22.64
N LEU A 248 16.11 -2.44 -22.74
CA LEU A 248 16.07 -1.45 -21.66
C LEU A 248 15.32 -1.98 -20.42
N ILE A 249 14.23 -2.73 -20.61
CA ILE A 249 13.49 -3.36 -19.52
C ILE A 249 14.36 -4.36 -18.78
N GLU A 250 15.09 -5.22 -19.51
CA GLU A 250 15.90 -6.29 -18.92
C GLU A 250 17.16 -5.76 -18.24
N GLU A 251 17.84 -4.78 -18.84
CA GLU A 251 19.07 -4.18 -18.30
C GLU A 251 18.80 -3.35 -17.04
N HIS A 252 17.77 -2.49 -17.08
CA HIS A 252 17.50 -1.54 -16.00
C HIS A 252 16.36 -1.98 -15.06
N LYS A 253 15.84 -3.19 -15.25
CA LYS A 253 14.77 -3.81 -14.44
C LYS A 253 13.54 -2.92 -14.30
N LEU A 254 13.12 -2.32 -15.42
CA LEU A 254 12.01 -1.38 -15.44
C LEU A 254 10.68 -2.08 -15.15
N GLU A 255 9.81 -1.38 -14.45
CA GLU A 255 8.48 -1.85 -14.11
C GLU A 255 7.42 -1.32 -15.06
N ARG A 256 6.27 -2.02 -15.07
CA ARG A 256 5.11 -1.70 -15.92
C ARG A 256 4.67 -0.24 -15.80
N GLU A 257 4.69 0.35 -14.60
CA GLU A 257 4.24 1.71 -14.34
C GLU A 257 5.09 2.79 -15.04
N GLN A 258 6.31 2.44 -15.45
CA GLN A 258 7.24 3.36 -16.13
C GLN A 258 7.05 3.34 -17.66
N LEU A 259 6.32 2.36 -18.20
CA LEU A 259 6.04 2.20 -19.62
C LEU A 259 4.77 2.96 -20.06
N LEU A 260 4.68 3.25 -21.36
CA LEU A 260 3.44 3.77 -21.94
C LEU A 260 2.39 2.68 -22.11
N THR A 261 1.11 3.10 -22.17
CA THR A 261 -0.01 2.17 -22.36
C THR A 261 0.06 1.41 -23.69
N ASP A 262 0.66 2.01 -24.71
CA ASP A 262 0.82 1.38 -26.03
C ASP A 262 1.85 0.26 -26.02
N HIS A 263 2.97 0.44 -25.30
CA HIS A 263 3.96 -0.62 -25.09
C HIS A 263 3.35 -1.88 -24.47
N LEU A 264 2.35 -1.71 -23.58
CA LEU A 264 1.65 -2.80 -22.90
C LEU A 264 0.66 -3.58 -23.77
N LYS A 265 0.58 -3.28 -25.07
CA LYS A 265 -0.14 -4.07 -26.09
C LYS A 265 0.70 -5.23 -26.62
N SER A 266 2.04 -5.11 -26.61
CA SER A 266 2.95 -6.15 -27.11
C SER A 266 3.04 -7.36 -26.17
N LYS A 267 3.01 -8.58 -26.74
CA LYS A 267 3.26 -9.84 -26.00
C LYS A 267 4.71 -9.95 -25.52
N GLN A 268 5.68 -9.49 -26.32
CA GLN A 268 7.10 -9.62 -26.00
C GLN A 268 7.51 -8.68 -24.86
N VAL A 269 6.98 -7.45 -24.83
CA VAL A 269 7.20 -6.51 -23.72
C VAL A 269 6.71 -7.11 -22.41
N TRP A 270 5.54 -7.78 -22.40
CA TRP A 270 5.06 -8.45 -21.20
C TRP A 270 5.92 -9.63 -20.76
N ARG A 271 6.52 -10.37 -21.69
CA ARG A 271 7.48 -11.45 -21.36
C ARG A 271 8.74 -10.90 -20.71
N ALA A 272 9.29 -9.80 -21.24
CA ALA A 272 10.44 -9.12 -20.65
C ALA A 272 10.13 -8.64 -19.22
N LEU A 273 8.98 -7.98 -19.04
CA LEU A 273 8.52 -7.54 -17.71
C LEU A 273 8.37 -8.71 -16.72
N LEU A 274 7.84 -9.85 -17.17
CA LEU A 274 7.52 -10.98 -16.30
C LEU A 274 8.75 -11.53 -15.54
N LYS A 275 9.95 -11.45 -16.14
CA LYS A 275 11.21 -11.94 -15.57
C LYS A 275 11.46 -11.35 -14.17
N GLU A 276 11.41 -10.03 -14.05
CA GLU A 276 11.70 -9.32 -12.79
C GLU A 276 10.42 -8.81 -12.06
N MET A 277 9.23 -8.94 -12.67
CA MET A 277 7.97 -8.38 -12.13
C MET A 277 7.70 -8.82 -10.68
N PRO A 278 7.39 -7.93 -9.72
CA PRO A 278 7.07 -8.34 -8.36
C PRO A 278 5.88 -9.31 -8.26
N LEU A 279 5.94 -10.27 -7.33
CA LEU A 279 4.92 -11.33 -7.22
C LEU A 279 3.50 -10.80 -6.96
N GLN A 280 3.36 -9.71 -6.20
CA GLN A 280 2.08 -9.00 -6.01
C GLN A 280 1.49 -8.51 -7.35
N SER A 281 2.34 -8.00 -8.25
CA SER A 281 1.93 -7.55 -9.59
C SER A 281 1.56 -8.73 -10.48
N VAL A 282 2.32 -9.84 -10.42
CA VAL A 282 1.99 -11.08 -11.15
C VAL A 282 0.58 -11.55 -10.79
N LEU A 283 0.28 -11.68 -9.49
CA LEU A 283 -1.02 -12.10 -8.97
C LEU A 283 -2.18 -11.18 -9.41
N LYS A 284 -1.92 -9.89 -9.58
CA LYS A 284 -2.92 -8.91 -10.06
C LYS A 284 -3.17 -9.01 -11.57
N PHE A 285 -2.17 -9.43 -12.33
CA PHE A 285 -2.20 -9.43 -13.80
C PHE A 285 -2.34 -10.81 -14.45
N LEU A 286 -2.48 -11.91 -13.68
CA LEU A 286 -2.69 -13.27 -14.21
C LEU A 286 -3.76 -13.33 -15.32
N GLY A 287 -4.95 -12.78 -15.06
CA GLY A 287 -6.04 -12.75 -16.04
C GLY A 287 -5.72 -11.92 -17.29
N LYS A 288 -4.99 -10.81 -17.14
CA LYS A 288 -4.53 -10.02 -18.30
C LYS A 288 -3.53 -10.81 -19.15
N MET A 289 -2.55 -11.44 -18.51
CA MET A 289 -1.49 -12.17 -19.20
C MET A 289 -2.03 -13.43 -19.90
N THR A 290 -3.01 -14.10 -19.28
CA THR A 290 -3.73 -15.22 -19.90
C THR A 290 -4.57 -14.75 -21.09
N ALA A 291 -5.32 -13.66 -20.97
CA ALA A 291 -6.09 -13.08 -22.09
C ALA A 291 -5.19 -12.66 -23.27
N SER A 292 -3.97 -12.19 -22.98
CA SER A 292 -2.96 -11.82 -23.98
C SER A 292 -2.16 -13.03 -24.50
N LYS A 293 -2.57 -14.27 -24.17
CA LYS A 293 -1.92 -15.53 -24.57
C LYS A 293 -0.45 -15.62 -24.17
N ILE A 294 -0.02 -14.93 -23.11
CA ILE A 294 1.34 -15.08 -22.55
C ILE A 294 1.42 -16.36 -21.74
N PHE A 295 0.37 -16.66 -20.99
CA PHE A 295 0.17 -17.95 -20.34
C PHE A 295 -0.72 -18.79 -21.22
N GLU A 296 -0.14 -19.88 -21.72
CA GLU A 296 -0.83 -20.92 -22.47
C GLU A 296 -0.59 -22.25 -21.73
N PRO A 297 -1.53 -23.21 -21.79
CA PRO A 297 -1.37 -24.49 -21.14
C PRO A 297 -0.09 -25.20 -21.62
N GLY A 298 0.77 -25.59 -20.67
CA GLY A 298 2.02 -26.30 -20.96
C GLY A 298 3.18 -25.43 -21.46
N CYS A 299 3.06 -24.09 -21.51
CA CYS A 299 4.20 -23.24 -21.85
C CYS A 299 5.18 -23.06 -20.68
N LEU A 300 6.45 -22.80 -21.01
CA LEU A 300 7.53 -22.60 -20.04
C LEU A 300 7.26 -21.40 -19.13
N GLU A 301 6.65 -20.33 -19.67
CA GLU A 301 6.31 -19.13 -18.89
C GLU A 301 5.25 -19.43 -17.82
N THR A 302 4.24 -20.24 -18.13
CA THR A 302 3.22 -20.68 -17.17
C THR A 302 3.86 -21.49 -16.05
N GLN A 303 4.75 -22.42 -16.38
CA GLN A 303 5.44 -23.25 -15.39
C GLN A 303 6.33 -22.41 -14.48
N ALA A 304 7.18 -21.55 -15.05
CA ALA A 304 8.05 -20.67 -14.27
C ALA A 304 7.28 -19.76 -13.30
N VAL A 305 6.10 -19.26 -13.71
CA VAL A 305 5.23 -18.47 -12.84
C VAL A 305 4.60 -19.32 -11.75
N CYS A 306 4.16 -20.54 -12.05
CA CYS A 306 3.63 -21.47 -11.05
C CYS A 306 4.68 -21.79 -9.97
N ASP A 307 5.91 -22.10 -10.38
CA ASP A 307 7.02 -22.39 -9.46
C ASP A 307 7.33 -21.19 -8.56
N ARG A 308 7.33 -19.99 -9.15
CA ARG A 308 7.55 -18.75 -8.42
C ARG A 308 6.44 -18.44 -7.41
N ILE A 309 5.17 -18.69 -7.75
CA ILE A 309 4.02 -18.51 -6.87
C ILE A 309 4.08 -19.52 -5.71
N GLN A 310 4.51 -20.75 -5.96
CA GLN A 310 4.57 -21.81 -4.96
C GLN A 310 5.81 -21.74 -4.06
N CYS A 311 6.78 -20.87 -4.36
CA CYS A 311 8.02 -20.72 -3.61
C CYS A 311 7.82 -19.97 -2.28
N GLU A 312 8.01 -20.67 -1.16
CA GLU A 312 7.78 -20.13 0.19
C GLU A 312 8.71 -18.96 0.52
N ALA A 313 9.98 -19.02 0.10
CA ALA A 313 10.95 -17.97 0.31
C ALA A 313 10.53 -16.67 -0.40
N THR A 314 10.02 -16.78 -1.64
CA THR A 314 9.52 -15.65 -2.41
C THR A 314 8.26 -15.06 -1.78
N LEU A 315 7.31 -15.90 -1.36
CA LEU A 315 6.09 -15.47 -0.66
C LEU A 315 6.42 -14.70 0.63
N LYS A 316 7.38 -15.21 1.43
CA LYS A 316 7.82 -14.58 2.68
C LYS A 316 8.53 -13.25 2.42
N LYS A 317 9.45 -13.20 1.46
CA LYS A 317 10.19 -11.97 1.09
C LYS A 317 9.23 -10.88 0.58
N ALA A 318 8.24 -11.26 -0.23
CA ALA A 318 7.24 -10.35 -0.77
C ALA A 318 6.10 -10.02 0.22
N LYS A 319 6.11 -10.60 1.44
CA LYS A 319 5.10 -10.43 2.49
C LYS A 319 3.67 -10.58 1.95
N ILE A 320 3.43 -11.63 1.16
CA ILE A 320 2.12 -11.85 0.55
C ILE A 320 1.15 -12.38 1.60
N HIS A 321 0.06 -11.64 1.82
CA HIS A 321 -0.99 -12.06 2.72
C HIS A 321 -1.87 -13.16 2.09
N PRO A 322 -2.28 -14.21 2.85
CA PRO A 322 -3.12 -15.29 2.33
C PRO A 322 -4.42 -14.81 1.67
N PHE A 323 -5.08 -13.83 2.27
CA PHE A 323 -6.29 -13.22 1.70
C PHE A 323 -6.07 -12.56 0.32
N SER A 324 -4.88 -12.01 0.05
CA SER A 324 -4.56 -11.46 -1.27
C SER A 324 -4.47 -12.57 -2.33
N LEU A 325 -3.94 -13.75 -1.96
CA LEU A 325 -3.94 -14.93 -2.83
C LEU A 325 -5.37 -15.42 -3.08
N LEU A 326 -6.22 -15.45 -2.05
CA LEU A 326 -7.62 -15.83 -2.19
C LEU A 326 -8.38 -14.88 -3.13
N ILE A 327 -8.22 -13.57 -2.96
CA ILE A 327 -8.80 -12.57 -3.88
C ILE A 327 -8.29 -12.80 -5.32
N SER A 328 -6.99 -13.00 -5.49
CA SER A 328 -6.40 -13.25 -6.81
C SER A 328 -6.90 -14.54 -7.44
N LEU A 329 -7.06 -15.61 -6.64
CA LEU A 329 -7.60 -16.90 -7.09
C LEU A 329 -9.03 -16.76 -7.60
N GLU A 330 -9.91 -16.15 -6.81
CA GLU A 330 -11.32 -15.98 -7.19
C GLU A 330 -11.48 -15.03 -8.38
N ASN A 331 -10.70 -13.94 -8.41
CA ASN A 331 -10.67 -13.06 -9.58
C ASN A 331 -10.18 -13.78 -10.84
N TYR A 332 -9.18 -14.66 -10.73
CA TYR A 332 -8.66 -15.40 -11.86
C TYR A 332 -9.64 -16.47 -12.35
N LYS A 333 -10.24 -17.25 -11.44
CA LYS A 333 -11.26 -18.27 -11.75
C LYS A 333 -12.49 -17.69 -12.45
N ARG A 334 -12.85 -16.44 -12.15
CA ARG A 334 -13.99 -15.76 -12.77
C ARG A 334 -13.90 -15.70 -14.31
N GLY A 335 -12.69 -15.81 -14.89
CA GLY A 335 -12.50 -15.83 -16.35
C GLY A 335 -12.80 -14.50 -17.06
N GLN A 336 -13.08 -13.43 -16.30
CA GLN A 336 -13.35 -12.11 -16.85
C GLN A 336 -12.98 -11.00 -15.88
N GLY A 337 -12.59 -9.85 -16.44
CA GLY A 337 -12.29 -8.65 -15.67
C GLY A 337 -13.54 -8.06 -15.03
N TYR A 338 -13.36 -7.22 -14.01
CA TYR A 338 -14.47 -6.60 -13.27
C TYR A 338 -15.45 -5.83 -14.17
N GLN A 339 -14.93 -5.13 -15.19
CA GLN A 339 -15.73 -4.41 -16.19
C GLN A 339 -16.26 -5.31 -17.34
N GLY A 340 -16.03 -6.62 -17.32
CA GLY A 340 -16.50 -7.58 -18.33
C GLY A 340 -15.83 -7.53 -19.70
N LYS A 341 -15.10 -6.46 -20.04
CA LYS A 341 -14.48 -6.27 -21.38
C LYS A 341 -13.40 -7.29 -21.73
N ARG A 342 -12.63 -7.75 -20.74
CA ARG A 342 -11.54 -8.72 -20.95
C ARG A 342 -11.98 -10.08 -20.43
N LYS A 343 -11.87 -11.10 -21.27
CA LYS A 343 -12.17 -12.49 -20.93
C LYS A 343 -10.91 -13.34 -21.11
N TRP A 344 -10.81 -14.42 -20.33
CA TRP A 344 -9.76 -15.42 -20.42
C TRP A 344 -10.29 -16.75 -19.92
N GLU A 345 -9.65 -17.84 -20.32
CA GLU A 345 -9.90 -19.17 -19.79
C GLU A 345 -8.90 -19.45 -18.66
N PRO A 346 -9.33 -19.72 -17.42
CA PRO A 346 -8.42 -19.96 -16.32
C PRO A 346 -7.58 -21.24 -16.53
N ASP A 347 -6.26 -21.11 -16.48
CA ASP A 347 -5.36 -22.27 -16.56
C ASP A 347 -5.39 -23.07 -15.24
N SER A 348 -5.60 -24.39 -15.35
CA SER A 348 -5.73 -25.28 -14.19
C SER A 348 -4.46 -25.38 -13.34
N SER A 349 -3.28 -25.21 -13.94
CA SER A 349 -1.98 -25.25 -13.27
C SER A 349 -1.80 -23.98 -12.43
N ILE A 350 -2.15 -22.82 -12.98
CA ILE A 350 -2.11 -21.54 -12.25
C ILE A 350 -3.09 -21.57 -11.07
N VAL A 351 -4.31 -22.07 -11.27
CA VAL A 351 -5.31 -22.21 -10.20
C VAL A 351 -4.76 -23.07 -9.06
N LYS A 352 -4.20 -24.25 -9.38
CA LYS A 352 -3.57 -25.14 -8.38
C LYS A 352 -2.37 -24.49 -7.68
N ALA A 353 -1.56 -23.72 -8.42
CA ALA A 353 -0.39 -23.05 -7.85
C ALA A 353 -0.78 -21.96 -6.85
N VAL A 354 -1.77 -21.13 -7.17
CA VAL A 354 -2.26 -20.09 -6.26
C VAL A 354 -2.96 -20.70 -5.05
N ASP A 355 -3.72 -21.80 -5.23
CA ASP A 355 -4.33 -22.55 -4.13
C ASP A 355 -3.27 -23.15 -3.17
N SER A 356 -2.23 -23.78 -3.70
CA SER A 356 -1.11 -24.26 -2.88
C SER A 356 -0.39 -23.12 -2.15
N ALA A 357 -0.16 -21.99 -2.83
CA ALA A 357 0.46 -20.82 -2.24
C ALA A 357 -0.35 -20.23 -1.09
N PHE A 358 -1.69 -20.30 -1.14
CA PHE A 358 -2.56 -19.86 -0.05
C PHE A 358 -2.21 -20.58 1.25
N TYR A 359 -2.15 -21.92 1.26
CA TYR A 359 -1.79 -22.68 2.45
C TYR A 359 -0.37 -22.41 2.93
N LYS A 360 0.59 -22.33 2.00
CA LYS A 360 2.00 -22.01 2.30
C LYS A 360 2.17 -20.62 2.92
N SER A 361 1.34 -19.66 2.51
CA SER A 361 1.39 -18.30 3.07
C SER A 361 0.97 -18.24 4.55
N PHE A 362 0.15 -19.17 5.04
CA PHE A 362 -0.16 -19.26 6.48
C PHE A 362 1.01 -19.78 7.30
N VAL A 363 1.78 -20.75 6.79
CA VAL A 363 2.99 -21.26 7.48
C VAL A 363 4.01 -20.13 7.69
N ASN A 364 4.07 -19.17 6.77
CA ASN A 364 4.89 -17.96 6.93
C ASN A 364 4.36 -16.97 7.98
N SER A 365 3.09 -17.06 8.37
CA SER A 365 2.49 -16.31 9.49
C SER A 365 2.52 -17.09 10.83
N ARG A 366 3.08 -18.32 10.86
CA ARG A 366 3.06 -19.22 12.03
C ARG A 366 3.99 -18.87 13.19
N SER A 367 4.62 -17.69 13.24
CA SER A 367 5.15 -17.25 14.55
C SER A 367 4.03 -17.00 15.57
N LEU A 368 2.74 -17.05 15.20
CA LEU A 368 1.63 -16.60 16.05
C LEU A 368 0.33 -17.43 16.01
N TRP A 369 0.35 -18.69 15.55
CA TRP A 369 -0.79 -19.61 15.71
C TRP A 369 -0.47 -20.76 16.67
N VAL A 370 -0.04 -20.45 17.89
CA VAL A 370 0.12 -21.47 18.95
C VAL A 370 -1.23 -21.95 19.51
N ASN A 371 -2.37 -21.33 19.15
CA ASN A 371 -3.70 -21.75 19.60
C ASN A 371 -4.71 -21.97 18.46
N ALA A 372 -4.30 -22.59 17.35
CA ALA A 372 -5.21 -22.98 16.27
C ALA A 372 -5.59 -24.48 16.28
N SER A 373 -5.65 -25.11 17.46
CA SER A 373 -6.08 -26.51 17.61
C SER A 373 -7.61 -26.71 17.48
N TYR A 374 -8.39 -25.67 17.19
CA TYR A 374 -9.86 -25.70 17.27
C TYR A 374 -10.61 -25.53 15.94
N TRP A 375 -9.93 -25.57 14.79
CA TRP A 375 -10.61 -25.57 13.49
C TRP A 375 -10.28 -26.83 12.70
N ARG A 376 -10.72 -27.99 13.21
CA ARG A 376 -11.08 -29.11 12.32
C ARG A 376 -12.52 -28.87 11.88
N TRP A 377 -12.69 -28.51 10.62
CA TRP A 377 -13.98 -28.65 9.95
C TRP A 377 -14.29 -30.14 9.87
N THR A 378 -15.34 -30.57 10.58
CA THR A 378 -16.08 -31.80 10.28
C THR A 378 -16.97 -31.56 9.07
#